data_AF-A0A951H197-F1
#
_entry.id   AF-A0A951H197-F1
#
_cell.length_a   1.000
_cell.length_b   1.000
_cell.length_c   1.000
_cell.angle_alpha   90.00
_cell.angle_beta   90.00
_cell.angle_gamma   90.00
#
_symmetry.space_group_name_H-M   'P 1'
#
loop_
_entity.id
_entity.type
_entity.pdbx_description
1 polymer ?
#
loop_
_entity_poly.entity_id
_entity_poly.type
_entity_poly.pdbx_seq_one_letter_code
_entity_poly.pdbx_strand_id
1 'polypeptide(L)'
;MRILGISGSLRAASHNTALLRAAARLAPEGVELELYEGLDSLPPYNEDRDTEWPPEQVSRLREQIAAADAVLFATPEYNGTVPGHLKQVVDWASRPRGGEAALWSKPVAVIGASVTDYGAL
;
A
#
# COMPACT_ATOMS: atom_id res chain seq x y z
N MET A 1 1.91 13.75 11.95
CA MET A 1 1.93 13.27 10.56
C MET A 1 1.66 11.78 10.57
N ARG A 2 0.67 11.30 9.83
CA ARG A 2 0.28 9.90 9.75
C ARG A 2 0.67 9.33 8.40
N ILE A 3 1.41 8.23 8.40
CA ILE A 3 1.88 7.53 7.21
C ILE A 3 1.24 6.15 7.17
N LEU A 4 0.60 5.80 6.05
CA LEU A 4 0.11 4.45 5.83
C LEU A 4 1.19 3.61 5.13
N GLY A 5 1.71 2.61 5.82
CA GLY A 5 2.65 1.63 5.30
C GLY A 5 1.92 0.46 4.64
N ILE A 6 2.16 0.20 3.35
CA ILE A 6 1.53 -0.90 2.61
C ILE A 6 2.61 -1.88 2.16
N SER A 7 2.57 -3.09 2.69
CA SER A 7 3.52 -4.14 2.29
C SER A 7 3.05 -4.83 1.02
N GLY A 8 3.90 -4.90 0.01
CA GLY A 8 3.70 -5.69 -1.19
C GLY A 8 3.98 -7.18 -0.97
N SER A 9 3.69 -7.77 0.19
CA SER A 9 3.81 -9.22 0.40
C SER A 9 2.80 -9.72 1.42
N LEU A 10 2.16 -10.84 1.13
CA LEU A 10 1.22 -11.53 2.02
C LEU A 10 1.88 -12.57 2.94
N ARG A 11 3.17 -12.85 2.75
CA ARG A 11 3.90 -13.83 3.55
C ARG A 11 4.03 -13.33 4.99
N ALA A 12 3.65 -14.16 5.96
CA ALA A 12 3.78 -13.84 7.39
C ALA A 12 5.21 -13.43 7.81
N ALA A 13 6.23 -14.10 7.26
CA ALA A 13 7.65 -13.79 7.47
C ALA A 13 8.25 -12.94 6.33
N SER A 14 7.52 -11.92 5.84
CA SER A 14 7.97 -11.02 4.78
C SER A 14 9.04 -10.05 5.27
N HIS A 15 10.16 -9.96 4.54
CA HIS A 15 11.20 -8.97 4.79
C HIS A 15 10.69 -7.54 4.56
N ASN A 16 9.78 -7.33 3.60
CA ASN A 16 9.20 -6.02 3.33
C ASN A 16 8.23 -5.56 4.44
N THR A 17 7.51 -6.50 5.05
CA THR A 17 6.69 -6.20 6.24
C THR A 17 7.58 -5.89 7.44
N ALA A 18 8.67 -6.65 7.62
CA ALA A 18 9.66 -6.38 8.66
C ALA A 18 10.34 -5.00 8.47
N LEU A 19 10.60 -4.61 7.22
CA LEU A 19 11.14 -3.30 6.86
C LEU A 19 10.19 -2.16 7.25
N LEU A 20 8.89 -2.28 6.95
CA LEU A 20 7.89 -1.29 7.41
C LEU A 20 7.82 -1.21 8.94
N ARG A 21 7.85 -2.35 9.63
CA ARG A 21 7.88 -2.37 11.11
C ARG A 21 9.14 -1.70 11.66
N ALA A 22 10.28 -1.84 10.99
CA ALA A 22 11.50 -1.14 11.36
C ALA A 22 11.39 0.37 11.11
N ALA A 23 10.84 0.78 9.96
CA ALA A 23 10.56 2.19 9.66
C ALA A 23 9.62 2.81 10.70
N ALA A 24 8.57 2.10 11.14
CA ALA A 24 7.68 2.56 12.20
C ALA A 24 8.40 2.79 13.53
N ARG A 25 9.31 1.90 13.93
CA ARG A 25 10.11 2.07 15.17
C ARG A 25 11.13 3.20 15.10
N LEU A 26 11.59 3.54 13.89
CA LEU A 26 12.56 4.59 13.64
C LEU A 26 11.88 5.93 13.27
N ALA A 27 10.56 5.98 13.25
CA ALA A 27 9.83 7.20 12.93
C ALA A 27 10.20 8.30 13.94
N PRO A 28 10.51 9.52 13.46
CA PRO A 28 10.83 10.62 14.36
C PRO A 28 9.59 11.06 15.15
N GLU A 29 9.82 11.86 16.20
CA GLU A 29 8.73 12.42 16.99
C GLU A 29 7.71 13.17 16.11
N GLY A 30 6.42 12.93 16.37
CA GLY A 30 5.32 13.51 15.59
C GLY A 30 5.01 12.80 14.26
N VAL A 31 5.72 11.74 13.91
CA VAL A 31 5.40 10.86 12.77
C VAL A 31 4.93 9.51 13.29
N GLU A 32 3.73 9.12 12.87
CA GLU A 32 3.15 7.80 13.12
C GLU A 32 3.08 7.02 11.82
N LEU A 33 3.63 5.81 11.81
CA LEU A 33 3.54 4.90 10.66
C LEU A 33 2.71 3.67 11.05
N GLU A 34 1.55 3.53 10.42
CA GLU A 34 0.63 2.42 10.62
C GLU A 34 0.69 1.46 9.43
N LEU A 35 0.64 0.15 9.68
CA LEU A 35 0.67 -0.84 8.61
C LEU A 35 -0.77 -1.17 8.16
N TYR A 36 -0.99 -1.20 6.85
CA TYR A 36 -2.20 -1.73 6.27
C TYR A 36 -2.23 -3.26 6.35
N GLU A 37 -3.27 -3.80 7.00
CA GLU A 37 -3.41 -5.24 7.22
C GLU A 37 -4.47 -5.92 6.33
N GLY A 38 -5.16 -5.16 5.46
CA GLY A 38 -6.28 -5.68 4.65
C GLY A 38 -5.90 -6.26 3.28
N LEU A 39 -4.61 -6.39 2.96
CA LEU A 39 -4.13 -6.71 1.61
C LEU A 39 -4.62 -8.06 1.08
N ASP A 40 -4.74 -9.06 1.94
CA ASP A 40 -5.19 -10.42 1.60
C ASP A 40 -6.68 -10.48 1.23
N SER A 41 -7.46 -9.54 1.75
CA SER A 41 -8.91 -9.46 1.59
C SER A 41 -9.37 -8.64 0.40
N LEU A 42 -8.45 -7.92 -0.27
CA LEU A 42 -8.78 -7.09 -1.42
C LEU A 42 -9.15 -7.94 -2.64
N PRO A 43 -10.34 -7.74 -3.24
CA PRO A 43 -10.74 -8.46 -4.42
C PRO A 43 -9.96 -7.97 -5.65
N PRO A 44 -9.83 -8.81 -6.71
CA PRO A 44 -9.49 -8.38 -8.06
C PRO A 44 -10.25 -7.12 -8.46
N TYR A 45 -9.53 -6.15 -9.01
CA TYR A 45 -10.16 -4.94 -9.55
C TYR A 45 -11.21 -5.33 -10.58
N ASN A 46 -12.41 -4.81 -10.39
CA ASN A 46 -13.53 -4.97 -11.30
C ASN A 46 -14.29 -3.65 -11.34
N GLU A 47 -14.30 -2.99 -12.50
CA GLU A 47 -14.93 -1.68 -12.70
C GLU A 47 -16.44 -1.72 -12.47
N ASP A 48 -17.11 -2.85 -12.72
CA ASP A 48 -18.55 -3.02 -12.43
C ASP A 48 -18.85 -2.98 -10.92
N ARG A 49 -17.83 -3.25 -10.09
CA ARG A 49 -17.91 -3.19 -8.62
C ARG A 49 -17.34 -1.88 -8.07
N ASP A 50 -16.76 -1.03 -8.91
CA ASP A 50 -16.23 0.28 -8.53
C ASP A 50 -17.29 1.36 -8.67
N THR A 51 -18.34 1.24 -7.84
CA THR A 51 -19.48 2.16 -7.83
C THR A 51 -19.43 3.06 -6.60
N GLU A 52 -20.50 3.81 -6.33
CA GLU A 52 -20.68 4.54 -5.06
C GLU A 52 -20.59 3.61 -3.83
N TRP A 53 -20.88 2.31 -4.01
CA TRP A 53 -20.89 1.31 -2.95
C TRP A 53 -19.96 0.14 -3.29
N PRO A 54 -18.63 0.34 -3.28
CA PRO A 54 -17.68 -0.71 -3.60
C PRO A 54 -17.59 -1.73 -2.46
N PRO A 55 -16.89 -2.87 -2.65
CA PRO A 55 -16.69 -3.85 -1.57
C PRO A 55 -16.09 -3.19 -0.33
N GLU A 56 -16.53 -3.61 0.86
CA GLU A 56 -16.13 -3.01 2.15
C GLU A 56 -14.61 -2.86 2.31
N GLN A 57 -13.85 -3.86 1.86
CA GLN A 57 -12.39 -3.87 1.91
C GLN A 57 -11.77 -2.75 1.05
N VAL A 58 -12.41 -2.45 -0.10
CA VAL A 58 -12.00 -1.37 -1.00
C VAL A 58 -12.34 0.00 -0.39
N SER A 59 -13.54 0.16 0.18
CA SER A 59 -13.90 1.38 0.92
C SER A 59 -12.91 1.66 2.04
N ARG A 60 -12.63 0.65 2.87
CA ARG A 60 -11.66 0.76 3.97
C ARG A 60 -10.26 1.12 3.48
N LEU A 61 -9.80 0.52 2.37
CA LEU A 61 -8.51 0.88 1.78
C LEU A 61 -8.47 2.36 1.40
N ARG A 62 -9.49 2.82 0.67
CA ARG A 62 -9.59 4.22 0.20
C ARG A 62 -9.64 5.19 1.37
N GLU A 63 -10.46 4.89 2.38
CA GLU A 63 -10.58 5.69 3.61
C GLU A 63 -9.25 5.81 4.35
N GLN A 64 -8.51 4.70 4.52
CA GLN A 64 -7.23 4.72 5.21
C GLN A 64 -6.15 5.48 4.43
N ILE A 65 -6.11 5.34 3.10
CA ILE A 65 -5.20 6.14 2.26
C ILE A 65 -5.58 7.62 2.33
N ALA A 66 -6.87 7.94 2.23
CA ALA A 66 -7.36 9.31 2.29
C ALA A 66 -7.02 9.99 3.63
N ALA A 67 -7.18 9.27 4.74
CA ALA A 67 -6.91 9.75 6.09
C ALA A 67 -5.40 9.84 6.45
N ALA A 68 -4.51 9.28 5.63
CA ALA A 68 -3.06 9.39 5.83
C ALA A 68 -2.49 10.67 5.18
N ASP A 69 -1.47 11.26 5.76
CA ASP A 69 -0.74 12.38 5.15
C ASP A 69 0.17 11.91 4.00
N ALA A 70 0.67 10.67 4.09
CA ALA A 70 1.53 10.05 3.08
C ALA A 70 1.35 8.52 3.05
N VAL A 71 1.80 7.88 1.97
CA VAL A 71 1.84 6.42 1.84
C VAL A 71 3.28 5.94 1.63
N LEU A 72 3.68 4.90 2.37
CA LEU A 72 4.96 4.23 2.21
C LEU A 72 4.72 2.81 1.70
N PHE A 73 5.07 2.55 0.45
CA PHE A 73 5.04 1.19 -0.10
C PHE A 73 6.34 0.46 0.21
N ALA A 74 6.26 -0.76 0.73
CA ALA A 74 7.41 -1.66 0.83
C ALA A 74 7.19 -2.88 -0.04
N THR A 75 7.91 -3.00 -1.16
CA THR A 75 7.63 -4.02 -2.17
C THR A 75 8.82 -4.97 -2.38
N PRO A 76 8.58 -6.29 -2.44
CA PRO A 76 9.49 -7.19 -3.14
C PRO A 76 9.33 -6.99 -4.66
N GLU A 77 10.18 -7.68 -5.41
CA GLU A 77 10.09 -7.79 -6.87
C GLU A 77 9.74 -9.24 -7.22
N TYR A 78 8.64 -9.44 -7.95
CA TYR A 78 8.23 -10.76 -8.42
C TYR A 78 8.35 -10.78 -9.95
N ASN A 79 9.36 -11.52 -10.46
CA ASN A 79 9.65 -11.64 -11.88
C ASN A 79 9.97 -10.29 -12.57
N GLY A 80 10.76 -9.43 -11.94
CA GLY A 80 11.14 -8.12 -12.52
C GLY A 80 10.05 -7.06 -12.46
N THR A 81 9.03 -7.22 -11.61
CA THR A 81 7.95 -6.26 -11.50
C THR A 81 7.27 -6.24 -10.14
N VAL A 82 6.40 -5.25 -9.97
CA VAL A 82 5.54 -5.04 -8.80
C VAL A 82 4.62 -6.25 -8.60
N PRO A 83 4.49 -6.79 -7.38
CA PRO A 83 3.60 -7.90 -7.10
C PRO A 83 2.14 -7.58 -7.42
N GLY A 84 1.41 -8.58 -7.94
CA GLY A 84 0.02 -8.40 -8.37
C GLY A 84 -0.92 -7.86 -7.29
N HIS A 85 -0.83 -8.34 -6.05
CA HIS A 85 -1.63 -7.80 -4.93
C HIS A 85 -1.30 -6.34 -4.61
N LEU A 86 -0.05 -5.92 -4.75
CA LEU A 86 0.29 -4.50 -4.56
C LEU A 86 -0.24 -3.65 -5.72
N LYS A 87 -0.18 -4.17 -6.95
CA LYS A 87 -0.79 -3.51 -8.11
C LYS A 87 -2.30 -3.35 -7.95
N GLN A 88 -2.99 -4.33 -7.36
CA GLN A 88 -4.42 -4.23 -7.06
C GLN A 88 -4.76 -3.08 -6.08
N VAL A 89 -3.91 -2.84 -5.08
CA VAL A 89 -4.07 -1.67 -4.19
C VAL A 89 -4.08 -0.38 -5.02
N VAL A 90 -3.12 -0.24 -5.93
CA VAL A 90 -3.00 0.93 -6.81
C VAL A 90 -4.22 1.03 -7.73
N ASP A 91 -4.69 -0.08 -8.30
CA ASP A 91 -5.85 -0.10 -9.18
C ASP A 91 -7.10 0.44 -8.47
N TRP A 92 -7.41 -0.09 -7.29
CA TRP A 92 -8.54 0.39 -6.50
C TRP A 92 -8.38 1.83 -6.00
N ALA A 93 -7.18 2.22 -5.57
CA ALA A 93 -6.93 3.53 -4.96
C ALA A 93 -6.69 4.65 -5.99
N SER A 94 -6.46 4.32 -7.27
CA SER A 94 -6.38 5.26 -8.39
C SER A 94 -7.75 5.71 -8.92
N ARG A 95 -8.82 5.24 -8.29
CA ARG A 95 -10.21 5.47 -8.69
C ARG A 95 -11.03 6.08 -7.55
N PRO A 96 -12.07 6.88 -7.85
CA PRO A 96 -12.45 7.37 -9.18
C PRO A 96 -11.37 8.31 -9.79
N ARG A 97 -11.31 8.42 -11.14
CA ARG A 97 -10.25 9.20 -11.81
C ARG A 97 -10.32 10.69 -11.45
N GLY A 98 -9.17 11.33 -11.33
CA GLY A 98 -9.07 12.77 -11.09
C GLY A 98 -8.87 13.10 -9.61
N GLY A 99 -9.29 14.30 -9.19
CA GLY A 99 -9.03 14.87 -7.87
C GLY A 99 -9.61 14.10 -6.68
N GLU A 100 -10.41 13.07 -6.94
CA GLU A 100 -11.14 12.27 -5.95
C GLU A 100 -10.47 10.91 -5.67
N ALA A 101 -9.47 10.50 -6.45
CA ALA A 101 -8.76 9.26 -6.18
C ALA A 101 -8.01 9.36 -4.84
N ALA A 102 -8.02 8.29 -4.04
CA ALA A 102 -7.35 8.30 -2.72
C ALA A 102 -5.84 8.58 -2.83
N LEU A 103 -5.21 8.13 -3.93
CA LEU A 103 -3.80 8.41 -4.23
C LEU A 103 -3.56 9.72 -4.97
N TRP A 104 -4.60 10.47 -5.36
CA TRP A 104 -4.43 11.73 -6.07
C TRP A 104 -3.67 12.75 -5.22
N SER A 105 -2.57 13.28 -5.76
CA SER A 105 -1.67 14.22 -5.06
C SER A 105 -1.18 13.75 -3.68
N LYS A 106 -1.28 12.45 -3.37
CA LYS A 106 -0.81 11.87 -2.11
C LYS A 106 0.72 11.76 -2.16
N PRO A 107 1.47 12.30 -1.19
CA PRO A 107 2.89 12.03 -1.06
C PRO A 107 3.14 10.52 -0.92
N VAL A 108 4.00 9.97 -1.77
CA VAL A 108 4.31 8.54 -1.81
C VAL A 108 5.82 8.33 -1.79
N ALA A 109 6.27 7.35 -1.02
CA ALA A 109 7.62 6.81 -1.09
C ALA A 109 7.57 5.29 -1.29
N VAL A 110 8.61 4.74 -1.91
CA VAL A 110 8.74 3.30 -2.15
C VAL A 110 10.09 2.84 -1.59
N ILE A 111 10.06 1.76 -0.83
CA ILE A 111 11.23 1.05 -0.32
C ILE A 111 11.11 -0.44 -0.67
N GLY A 112 12.22 -1.16 -0.62
CA GLY A 112 12.24 -2.57 -0.95
C GLY A 112 13.30 -3.32 -0.15
N ALA A 113 12.97 -4.56 0.22
CA ALA A 113 13.91 -5.52 0.78
C ALA A 113 13.98 -6.77 -0.11
N SER A 114 15.19 -7.16 -0.46
CA SER A 114 15.50 -8.39 -1.20
C SER A 114 16.69 -9.10 -0.57
N VAL A 115 16.80 -10.39 -0.83
CA VAL A 115 17.96 -11.22 -0.46
C VAL A 115 19.04 -11.20 -1.55
N THR A 116 18.75 -10.60 -2.70
CA THR A 116 19.67 -10.46 -3.83
C THR A 116 20.34 -9.09 -3.84
N ASP A 117 21.50 -9.00 -4.50
CA ASP A 117 22.27 -7.76 -4.60
C ASP A 117 21.61 -6.68 -5.48
N TYR A 118 20.58 -7.04 -6.25
CA TYR A 118 19.83 -6.11 -7.08
C TYR A 118 18.81 -5.27 -6.29
N GLY A 119 18.59 -5.61 -5.01
CA GLY A 119 17.49 -5.03 -4.23
C GLY A 119 16.14 -5.56 -4.70
N ALA A 120 15.08 -4.80 -4.44
CA ALA A 120 13.75 -5.08 -4.96
C ALA A 120 13.28 -3.86 -5.77
N LEU A 121 12.81 -4.08 -7.01
CA LEU A 121 11.79 -3.31 -7.73
C LEU A 121 11.51 -3.89 -9.13
#